data_AF-A0A1D2A0K4-F1
#
_entry.id   AF-A0A1D2A0K4-F1
#
_cell.length_a   1.000
_cell.length_b   1.000
_cell.length_c   1.000
_cell.angle_alpha   90.00
_cell.angle_beta   90.00
_cell.angle_gamma   90.00
#
_symmetry.space_group_name_H-M   'P 1'
#
loop_
_entity.id
_entity.type
_entity.pdbx_description
1 polymer ?
#
loop_
_entity_poly.entity_id
_entity_poly.type
_entity_poly.pdbx_seq_one_letter_code
_entity_poly.pdbx_strand_id
1 'polypeptide(L)'
;MAATMEEEAIIKYRYLTQTVSTTANVLPPMKSLARRFFQFRTALTSGTAAEARALYDDLLVDLHAIQSALDRQATGARVAEREAALFAAEQRRLEAGIAATRGGIEAARRELAAAQADLRHAREYEALRRSVVALAPRSATRREMDGACREIGDLQAQARGLEEAMARRRAALTGLLAVAAGVAAELESEALAEEGALPETEMAETVAGPAALLDR
;
A
#
# COMPACT_ATOMS: atom_id res chain seq x y z
N MET A 1 19.10 3.24 33.81
CA MET A 1 20.25 4.07 33.35
C MET A 1 21.30 3.09 32.88
N ALA A 2 21.53 3.02 31.57
CA ALA A 2 22.54 2.13 31.00
C ALA A 2 23.93 2.68 31.35
N ALA A 3 24.80 1.84 31.90
CA ALA A 3 26.19 2.20 32.11
C ALA A 3 26.81 2.55 30.75
N THR A 4 27.63 3.59 30.72
CA THR A 4 28.32 3.99 29.48
C THR A 4 29.31 2.90 29.06
N MET A 5 29.64 2.78 27.77
CA MET A 5 30.59 1.75 27.30
C MET A 5 31.96 1.83 28.01
N GLU A 6 32.36 3.02 28.46
CA GLU A 6 33.55 3.22 29.29
C GLU A 6 33.39 2.64 30.70
N GLU A 7 32.22 2.82 31.34
CA GLU A 7 31.94 2.21 32.64
C GLU A 7 31.92 0.68 32.56
N GLU A 8 31.33 0.11 31.50
CA GLU A 8 31.36 -1.34 31.27
C GLU A 8 32.79 -1.85 31.02
N ALA A 9 33.60 -1.10 30.28
CA ALA A 9 35.00 -1.43 30.05
C ALA A 9 35.83 -1.34 31.35
N ILE A 10 35.57 -0.34 32.20
CA ILE A 10 36.23 -0.17 33.51
C ILE A 10 35.79 -1.27 34.48
N ILE A 11 34.51 -1.64 34.50
CA ILE A 11 33.99 -2.74 35.32
C ILE A 11 34.60 -4.06 34.86
N LYS A 12 34.63 -4.33 33.54
CA LYS A 12 35.24 -5.54 32.97
C LYS A 12 36.74 -5.60 33.26
N TYR A 13 37.45 -4.47 33.11
CA TYR A 13 38.86 -4.37 33.46
C TYR A 13 39.08 -4.62 34.96
N ARG A 14 38.29 -3.99 35.85
CA ARG A 14 38.34 -4.23 37.30
C ARG A 14 38.01 -5.67 37.64
N TYR A 15 37.05 -6.31 36.98
CA TYR A 15 36.68 -7.70 37.26
C TYR A 15 37.76 -8.68 36.78
N LEU A 16 38.39 -8.43 35.63
CA LEU A 16 39.52 -9.22 35.14
C LEU A 16 40.80 -8.99 35.96
N THR A 17 41.01 -7.79 36.52
CA THR A 17 42.25 -7.43 37.24
C THR A 17 42.13 -7.52 38.76
N GLN A 18 40.92 -7.45 39.33
CA GLN A 18 40.65 -7.88 40.70
C GLN A 18 40.52 -9.41 40.73
N THR A 19 41.63 -10.08 40.48
CA THR A 19 41.95 -11.26 41.28
C THR A 19 42.11 -10.74 42.71
N VAL A 20 41.02 -10.68 43.46
CA VAL A 20 41.11 -10.51 44.92
C VAL A 20 42.12 -11.56 45.34
N SER A 21 43.23 -11.13 45.94
CA SER A 21 44.17 -11.99 46.65
C SER A 21 43.43 -12.53 47.87
N THR A 22 42.38 -13.33 47.66
CA THR A 22 41.87 -14.22 48.67
C THR A 22 43.00 -15.18 48.96
N THR A 23 43.18 -15.48 50.24
CA THR A 23 44.16 -16.40 50.81
C THR A 23 44.26 -17.78 50.11
N ALA A 24 43.33 -18.10 49.20
CA ALA A 24 43.33 -19.26 48.30
C ALA A 24 44.38 -19.22 47.17
N ASN A 25 44.93 -18.04 46.82
CA ASN A 25 45.96 -17.86 45.78
C ASN A 25 47.36 -17.56 46.33
N VAL A 26 47.57 -17.70 47.65
CA VAL A 26 48.92 -17.65 48.20
C VAL A 26 49.67 -18.85 47.63
N LEU A 27 50.71 -18.60 46.83
CA LEU A 27 51.66 -19.65 46.44
C LEU A 27 51.95 -20.52 47.66
N PRO A 28 51.96 -21.85 47.53
CA PRO A 28 52.32 -22.71 48.66
C PRO A 28 53.60 -22.15 49.28
N PRO A 29 53.75 -22.08 50.61
CA PRO A 29 54.82 -21.31 51.23
C PRO A 29 56.18 -22.01 51.04
N MET A 30 56.69 -22.02 49.81
CA MET A 30 57.91 -22.69 49.40
C MET A 30 59.12 -22.17 50.18
N LYS A 31 59.06 -20.91 50.60
CA LYS A 31 60.07 -20.27 51.44
C LYS A 31 60.10 -20.88 52.85
N SER A 32 58.96 -21.26 53.43
CA SER A 32 58.94 -21.94 54.74
C SER A 32 59.42 -23.38 54.60
N LEU A 33 59.01 -24.09 53.55
CA LEU A 33 59.47 -25.44 53.26
C LEU A 33 61.00 -25.48 53.08
N ALA A 34 61.56 -24.59 52.26
CA ALA A 34 63.00 -24.50 52.05
C ALA A 34 63.75 -24.20 53.34
N ARG A 35 63.23 -23.27 54.16
CA ARG A 35 63.82 -22.94 55.47
C ARG A 35 63.82 -24.16 56.41
N ARG A 36 62.72 -24.90 56.46
CA ARG A 36 62.56 -26.09 57.30
C ARG A 36 63.45 -27.24 56.83
N PHE A 37 63.60 -27.42 55.52
CA PHE A 37 64.55 -28.36 54.92
C PHE A 37 66.00 -28.04 55.30
N PHE A 38 66.41 -26.76 55.24
CA PHE A 38 67.75 -26.37 55.69
C PHE A 38 67.96 -26.60 57.18
N GLN A 39 66.97 -26.33 58.03
CA GLN A 39 67.04 -26.63 59.47
C GLN A 39 67.19 -28.12 59.74
N PHE A 40 66.40 -28.97 59.05
CA PHE A 40 66.53 -30.42 59.11
C PHE A 40 67.93 -30.89 58.70
N ARG A 41 68.46 -30.36 57.59
CA ARG A 41 69.82 -30.69 57.12
C ARG A 41 70.88 -30.34 58.16
N THR A 42 70.77 -29.17 58.79
CA THR A 42 71.70 -28.75 59.85
C THR A 42 71.57 -29.64 61.09
N ALA A 43 70.36 -30.05 61.47
CA ALA A 43 70.14 -30.98 62.58
C ALA A 43 70.73 -32.37 62.32
N LEU A 44 70.77 -32.83 61.07
CA LEU A 44 71.46 -34.07 60.70
C LEU A 44 72.99 -34.01 60.85
N THR A 45 73.59 -32.82 60.67
CA THR A 45 75.05 -32.67 60.71
C THR A 45 75.59 -32.31 62.10
N SER A 46 74.80 -31.57 62.90
CA SER A 46 75.28 -30.99 64.15
C SER A 46 74.25 -31.00 65.29
N GLY A 47 73.09 -31.62 65.10
CA GLY A 47 72.02 -31.69 66.09
C GLY A 47 71.84 -33.07 66.70
N THR A 48 70.81 -33.22 67.52
CA THR A 48 70.43 -34.51 68.11
C THR A 48 69.51 -35.31 67.19
N ALA A 49 69.52 -36.64 67.33
CA ALA A 49 68.64 -37.52 66.56
C ALA A 49 67.14 -37.21 66.78
N ALA A 50 66.77 -36.79 67.98
CA ALA A 50 65.40 -36.39 68.31
C ALA A 50 64.97 -35.11 67.59
N GLU A 51 65.85 -34.09 67.54
CA GLU A 51 65.59 -32.85 66.80
C GLU A 51 65.50 -33.08 65.29
N ALA A 52 66.40 -33.90 64.74
CA ALA A 52 66.35 -34.27 63.33
C ALA A 52 65.03 -34.99 62.99
N ARG A 53 64.54 -35.88 63.88
CA ARG A 53 63.27 -36.57 63.68
C ARG A 53 62.07 -35.63 63.73
N ALA A 54 62.01 -34.73 64.70
CA ALA A 54 60.93 -33.74 64.80
C ALA A 54 60.88 -32.84 63.56
N LEU A 55 62.03 -32.34 63.10
CA LEU A 55 62.11 -31.51 61.89
C LEU A 55 61.73 -32.27 60.61
N TYR A 56 61.97 -33.57 60.56
CA TYR A 56 61.52 -34.43 59.47
C TYR A 56 60.00 -34.61 59.45
N ASP A 57 59.40 -34.88 60.61
CA ASP A 57 57.94 -35.02 60.71
C ASP A 57 57.24 -33.68 60.37
N ASP A 58 57.78 -32.55 60.83
CA ASP A 58 57.28 -31.22 60.47
C ASP A 58 57.47 -30.88 58.98
N LEU A 59 58.53 -31.39 58.33
CA LEU A 59 58.76 -31.24 56.90
C LEU A 59 57.72 -32.04 56.09
N LEU A 60 57.36 -33.24 56.54
CA LEU A 60 56.31 -34.06 55.91
C LEU A 60 54.94 -33.38 56.01
N VAL A 61 54.63 -32.76 57.15
CA VAL A 61 53.39 -31.98 57.32
C VAL A 61 53.34 -30.82 56.34
N ASP A 62 54.44 -30.05 56.21
CA ASP A 62 54.51 -28.94 55.25
C ASP A 62 54.36 -29.41 53.80
N LEU A 63 55.01 -30.52 53.41
CA LEU A 63 54.88 -31.11 52.08
C LEU A 63 53.43 -31.54 51.79
N HIS A 64 52.77 -32.17 52.75
CA HIS A 64 51.39 -32.61 52.58
C HIS A 64 50.41 -31.43 52.48
N ALA A 65 50.65 -30.35 53.24
CA ALA A 65 49.87 -29.12 53.15
C ALA A 65 50.02 -28.43 51.79
N ILE A 66 51.24 -28.41 51.24
CA ILE A 66 51.53 -27.85 49.91
C ILE A 66 50.86 -28.69 48.82
N GLN A 67 50.97 -30.02 48.88
CA GLN A 67 50.30 -30.91 47.93
C GLN A 67 48.78 -30.69 47.94
N SER A 68 48.17 -30.65 49.12
CA SER A 68 46.73 -30.39 49.27
C SER A 68 46.31 -29.00 48.75
N ALA A 69 47.18 -28.00 48.83
CA ALA A 69 46.92 -26.68 48.24
C ALA A 69 46.98 -26.71 46.71
N LEU A 70 47.97 -27.39 46.12
CA LEU A 70 48.09 -27.55 44.67
C LEU A 70 46.93 -28.35 44.08
N ASP A 71 46.49 -29.43 44.75
CA ASP A 71 45.33 -30.21 44.32
C ASP A 71 44.04 -29.38 44.32
N ARG A 72 43.86 -28.53 45.35
CA ARG A 72 42.75 -27.57 45.40
C ARG A 72 42.80 -26.54 44.27
N GLN A 73 43.99 -26.01 43.95
CA GLN A 73 44.14 -25.09 42.83
C GLN A 73 43.88 -25.77 41.47
N ALA A 74 44.40 -26.98 41.27
CA ALA A 74 44.19 -27.74 40.04
C ALA A 74 42.73 -28.11 39.82
N THR A 75 42.02 -28.51 40.88
CA THR A 75 40.58 -28.76 40.83
C THR A 75 39.79 -27.47 40.57
N GLY A 76 40.13 -26.37 41.24
CA GLY A 76 39.53 -25.06 41.00
C GLY A 76 39.71 -24.58 39.55
N ALA A 77 40.91 -24.71 38.98
CA ALA A 77 41.18 -24.37 37.58
C ALA A 77 40.33 -25.20 36.61
N ARG A 78 40.24 -26.52 36.83
CA ARG A 78 39.39 -27.41 36.00
C ARG A 78 37.91 -27.06 36.08
N VAL A 79 37.41 -26.67 37.26
CA VAL A 79 36.01 -26.23 37.41
C VAL A 79 35.80 -24.91 36.68
N ALA A 80 36.70 -23.96 36.82
CA ALA A 80 36.61 -22.66 36.14
C ALA A 80 36.64 -22.80 34.60
N GLU A 81 37.48 -23.69 34.06
CA GLU A 81 37.50 -23.99 32.62
C GLU A 81 36.17 -24.57 32.13
N ARG A 82 35.58 -25.50 32.88
CA ARG A 82 34.27 -26.08 32.56
C ARG A 82 33.17 -25.02 32.61
N GLU A 83 33.19 -24.18 33.63
CA GLU A 83 32.22 -23.11 33.82
C GLU A 83 32.33 -22.06 32.70
N ALA A 84 33.55 -21.66 32.32
CA ALA A 84 33.78 -20.77 31.19
C ALA A 84 33.26 -21.37 29.87
N ALA A 85 33.45 -22.67 29.63
CA ALA A 85 32.92 -23.34 28.45
C ALA A 85 31.38 -23.38 28.43
N LEU A 86 30.75 -23.60 29.60
CA LEU A 86 29.29 -23.56 29.75
C LEU A 86 28.74 -22.15 29.47
N PHE A 87 29.35 -21.10 30.03
CA PHE A 87 28.94 -19.73 29.76
C PHE A 87 29.09 -19.35 28.29
N ALA A 88 30.19 -19.76 27.64
CA ALA A 88 30.38 -19.53 26.21
C ALA A 88 29.34 -20.25 25.35
N ALA A 89 28.90 -21.45 25.76
CA ALA A 89 27.82 -22.18 25.08
C ALA A 89 26.46 -21.48 25.26
N GLU A 90 26.12 -21.09 26.49
CA GLU A 90 24.87 -20.36 26.77
C GLU A 90 24.83 -19.00 26.08
N GLN A 91 25.94 -18.27 26.04
CA GLN A 91 26.01 -17.00 25.33
C GLN A 91 25.72 -17.16 23.83
N ARG A 92 26.32 -18.16 23.18
CA ARG A 92 26.01 -18.48 21.77
C ARG A 92 24.55 -18.86 21.57
N ARG A 93 23.95 -19.60 22.51
CA ARG A 93 22.53 -19.97 22.47
C ARG A 93 21.63 -18.73 22.56
N LEU A 94 21.93 -17.82 23.47
CA LEU A 94 21.19 -16.57 23.64
C LEU A 94 21.32 -15.67 22.40
N GLU A 95 22.52 -15.51 21.86
CA GLU A 95 22.76 -14.74 20.63
C GLU A 95 21.98 -15.30 19.44
N ALA A 96 21.97 -16.63 19.27
CA ALA A 96 21.16 -17.29 18.25
C ALA A 96 19.65 -17.06 18.47
N GLY A 97 19.17 -17.15 19.72
CA GLY A 97 17.78 -16.86 20.08
C GLY A 97 17.38 -15.41 19.78
N ILE A 98 18.26 -14.45 20.08
CA ILE A 98 18.06 -13.03 19.76
C ILE A 98 17.98 -12.83 18.25
N ALA A 99 18.90 -13.43 17.48
CA ALA A 99 18.90 -13.32 16.03
C ALA A 99 17.62 -13.90 15.40
N ALA A 100 17.19 -15.09 15.86
CA ALA A 100 15.95 -15.70 15.42
C ALA A 100 14.72 -14.84 15.74
N THR A 101 14.65 -14.32 16.96
CA THR A 101 13.53 -13.45 17.40
C THR A 101 13.47 -12.16 16.58
N ARG A 102 14.63 -11.52 16.31
CA ARG A 102 14.71 -10.34 15.44
C ARG A 102 14.21 -10.66 14.03
N GLY A 103 14.61 -11.81 13.47
CA GLY A 103 14.09 -12.28 12.19
C GLY A 103 12.57 -12.46 12.18
N GLY A 104 12.01 -13.06 13.24
CA GLY A 104 10.57 -13.22 13.41
C GLY A 104 9.81 -11.89 13.51
N ILE A 105 10.36 -10.90 14.24
CA ILE A 105 9.78 -9.55 14.31
C ILE A 105 9.74 -8.88 12.94
N GLU A 106 10.81 -8.97 12.16
CA GLU A 106 10.86 -8.40 10.81
C GLU A 106 9.90 -9.09 9.84
N ALA A 107 9.73 -10.41 9.94
CA ALA A 107 8.72 -11.14 9.17
C ALA A 107 7.30 -10.67 9.54
N ALA A 108 6.97 -10.64 10.83
CA ALA A 108 5.66 -10.18 11.32
C ALA A 108 5.35 -8.73 10.92
N ARG A 109 6.36 -7.85 10.87
CA ARG A 109 6.21 -6.47 10.38
C ARG A 109 5.80 -6.43 8.91
N ARG A 110 6.39 -7.28 8.05
CA ARG A 110 6.04 -7.35 6.63
C ARG A 110 4.63 -7.89 6.43
N GLU A 111 4.27 -8.94 7.18
CA GLU A 111 2.91 -9.50 7.16
C GLU A 111 1.87 -8.46 7.60
N LEU A 112 2.16 -7.70 8.66
CA LEU A 112 1.29 -6.62 9.11
C LEU A 112 1.13 -5.52 8.06
N ALA A 113 2.23 -5.12 7.39
CA ALA A 113 2.17 -4.13 6.33
C ALA A 113 1.32 -4.60 5.14
N ALA A 114 1.44 -5.87 4.75
CA ALA A 114 0.61 -6.47 3.71
C ALA A 114 -0.87 -6.49 4.11
N ALA A 115 -1.19 -6.97 5.31
CA ALA A 115 -2.56 -6.99 5.82
C ALA A 115 -3.19 -5.59 5.91
N GLN A 116 -2.40 -4.57 6.26
CA GLN A 116 -2.86 -3.18 6.25
C GLN A 116 -3.16 -2.67 4.85
N ALA A 117 -2.37 -3.05 3.84
CA ALA A 117 -2.66 -2.71 2.45
C ALA A 117 -3.96 -3.37 1.99
N ASP A 118 -4.16 -4.65 2.28
CA ASP A 118 -5.39 -5.38 1.93
C ASP A 118 -6.62 -4.75 2.58
N LEU A 119 -6.51 -4.34 3.84
CA LEU A 119 -7.59 -3.66 4.56
C LEU A 119 -7.90 -2.28 3.97
N ARG A 120 -6.89 -1.53 3.50
CA ARG A 120 -7.12 -0.27 2.77
C ARG A 120 -7.87 -0.52 1.48
N HIS A 121 -7.44 -1.50 0.68
CA HIS A 121 -8.13 -1.86 -0.55
C HIS A 121 -9.57 -2.32 -0.29
N ALA A 122 -9.81 -3.13 0.74
CA ALA A 122 -11.16 -3.54 1.12
C ALA A 122 -12.07 -2.34 1.45
N ARG A 123 -11.54 -1.35 2.16
CA ARG A 123 -12.27 -0.10 2.48
C ARG A 123 -12.54 0.74 1.23
N GLU A 124 -11.56 0.86 0.33
CA GLU A 124 -11.71 1.56 -0.96
C GLU A 124 -12.78 0.89 -1.83
N TYR A 125 -12.77 -0.45 -1.91
CA TYR A 125 -13.78 -1.22 -2.63
C TYR A 125 -15.16 -1.08 -2.00
N GLU A 126 -15.26 -1.05 -0.67
CA GLU A 126 -16.53 -0.83 0.00
C GLU A 126 -17.09 0.59 -0.27
N ALA A 127 -16.23 1.60 -0.25
CA ALA A 127 -16.60 2.97 -0.61
C ALA A 127 -17.13 3.04 -2.06
N LEU A 128 -16.39 2.45 -3.01
CA LEU A 128 -16.82 2.35 -4.41
C LEU A 128 -18.13 1.59 -4.54
N ARG A 129 -18.28 0.46 -3.85
CA ARG A 129 -19.52 -0.33 -3.85
C ARG A 129 -20.70 0.51 -3.38
N ARG A 130 -20.56 1.27 -2.29
CA ARG A 130 -21.62 2.15 -1.79
C ARG A 130 -22.02 3.21 -2.82
N SER A 131 -21.04 3.83 -3.49
CA SER A 131 -21.30 4.80 -4.56
C SER A 131 -21.98 4.16 -5.78
N VAL A 132 -21.57 2.95 -6.19
CA VAL A 132 -22.18 2.25 -7.33
C VAL A 132 -23.60 1.79 -7.02
N VAL A 133 -23.87 1.31 -5.80
CA VAL A 133 -25.20 0.89 -5.36
C VAL A 133 -26.18 2.06 -5.26
N ALA A 134 -25.68 3.28 -5.02
CA ALA A 134 -26.53 4.49 -5.03
C ALA A 134 -27.01 4.88 -6.44
N LEU A 135 -26.36 4.37 -7.50
CA LEU A 135 -26.76 4.61 -8.89
C LEU A 135 -27.83 3.61 -9.32
N ALA A 136 -28.66 4.03 -10.30
CA ALA A 136 -29.65 3.14 -10.89
C ALA A 136 -28.98 1.90 -11.53
N PRO A 137 -29.60 0.71 -11.43
CA PRO A 137 -29.03 -0.49 -12.02
C PRO A 137 -28.94 -0.33 -13.53
N ARG A 138 -27.83 -0.82 -14.11
CA ARG A 138 -27.54 -0.72 -15.55
C ARG A 138 -28.66 -1.29 -16.44
N SER A 139 -29.41 -2.27 -15.94
CA SER A 139 -30.55 -2.85 -16.64
C SER A 139 -31.74 -1.90 -16.71
N ALA A 140 -32.00 -1.08 -15.68
CA ALA A 140 -33.07 -0.10 -15.69
C ALA A 140 -32.75 1.02 -16.68
N THR A 141 -31.55 1.62 -16.61
CA THR A 141 -31.13 2.68 -17.53
C THR A 141 -31.10 2.20 -18.98
N ARG A 142 -30.69 0.94 -19.24
CA ARG A 142 -30.78 0.36 -20.59
C ARG A 142 -32.22 0.25 -21.10
N ARG A 143 -33.17 -0.18 -20.27
CA ARG A 143 -34.58 -0.26 -20.68
C ARG A 143 -35.15 1.11 -20.98
N GLU A 144 -34.80 2.12 -20.18
CA GLU A 144 -35.20 3.51 -20.42
C GLU A 144 -34.63 4.03 -21.74
N MET A 145 -33.34 3.78 -22.01
CA MET A 145 -32.71 4.13 -23.28
C MET A 145 -33.38 3.43 -24.47
N ASP A 146 -33.61 2.12 -24.38
CA ASP A 146 -34.26 1.35 -25.45
C ASP A 146 -35.69 1.84 -25.71
N GLY A 147 -36.43 2.20 -24.65
CA GLY A 147 -37.75 2.81 -24.73
C GLY A 147 -37.71 4.15 -25.46
N ALA A 148 -36.85 5.07 -25.02
CA ALA A 148 -36.67 6.37 -25.65
C ALA A 148 -36.25 6.26 -27.13
N CYS A 149 -35.37 5.31 -27.47
CA CYS A 149 -34.99 5.05 -28.85
C CYS A 149 -36.17 4.60 -29.72
N ARG A 150 -37.08 3.77 -29.19
CA ARG A 150 -38.29 3.37 -29.92
C ARG A 150 -39.23 4.55 -30.12
N GLU A 151 -39.47 5.34 -29.08
CA GLU A 151 -40.32 6.54 -29.16
C GLU A 151 -39.79 7.54 -30.20
N ILE A 152 -38.47 7.76 -30.24
CA ILE A 152 -37.85 8.58 -31.27
C ILE A 152 -38.09 8.00 -32.67
N GLY A 153 -37.93 6.69 -32.83
CA GLY A 153 -38.19 6.00 -34.10
C GLY A 153 -39.64 6.16 -34.56
N ASP A 154 -40.60 5.99 -33.64
CA ASP A 154 -42.03 6.13 -33.92
C ASP A 154 -42.38 7.57 -34.29
N LEU A 155 -41.86 8.56 -33.55
CA LEU A 155 -42.05 9.98 -33.85
C LEU A 155 -41.44 10.37 -35.20
N GLN A 156 -40.27 9.84 -35.55
CA GLN A 156 -39.67 10.06 -36.87
C GLN A 156 -40.52 9.46 -38.00
N ALA A 157 -41.09 8.28 -37.79
CA ALA A 157 -42.00 7.66 -38.76
C ALA A 157 -43.29 8.47 -38.93
N GLN A 158 -43.88 8.95 -37.82
CA GLN A 158 -45.06 9.82 -37.85
C GLN A 158 -44.77 11.15 -38.55
N ALA A 159 -43.63 11.78 -38.26
CA ALA A 159 -43.20 13.02 -38.91
C ALA A 159 -43.07 12.84 -40.43
N ARG A 160 -42.41 11.77 -40.88
CA ARG A 160 -42.32 11.43 -42.33
C ARG A 160 -43.70 11.21 -42.94
N GLY A 161 -44.58 10.46 -42.28
CA GLY A 161 -45.94 10.24 -42.76
C GLY A 161 -46.76 11.53 -42.88
N LEU A 162 -46.60 12.46 -41.93
CA LEU A 162 -47.23 13.78 -42.00
C LEU A 162 -46.65 14.64 -43.12
N GLU A 163 -45.33 14.64 -43.30
CA GLU A 163 -44.66 15.34 -44.40
C GLU A 163 -45.16 14.85 -45.76
N GLU A 164 -45.27 13.54 -45.96
CA GLU A 164 -45.82 12.91 -47.16
C GLU A 164 -47.31 13.26 -47.36
N ALA A 165 -48.12 13.26 -46.30
CA ALA A 165 -49.53 13.66 -46.36
C ALA A 165 -49.68 15.14 -46.74
N MET A 166 -48.86 16.02 -46.17
CA MET A 166 -48.85 17.44 -46.49
C MET A 166 -48.34 17.70 -47.92
N ALA A 167 -47.34 16.95 -48.39
CA ALA A 167 -46.88 17.01 -49.77
C ALA A 167 -48.00 16.62 -50.76
N ARG A 168 -48.73 15.54 -50.48
CA ARG A 168 -49.91 15.14 -51.27
C ARG A 168 -51.01 16.20 -51.26
N ARG A 169 -51.33 16.79 -50.11
CA ARG A 169 -52.30 17.89 -50.01
C ARG A 169 -51.88 19.12 -50.80
N ARG A 170 -50.60 19.52 -50.71
CA ARG A 170 -50.05 20.62 -51.51
C ARG A 170 -50.20 20.34 -53.00
N ALA A 171 -49.81 19.14 -53.46
CA ALA A 171 -49.97 18.74 -54.86
C ALA A 171 -51.43 18.75 -55.32
N ALA A 172 -52.36 18.23 -54.51
CA ALA A 172 -53.79 18.26 -54.81
C ALA A 172 -54.35 19.69 -54.90
N LEU A 173 -53.96 20.58 -53.99
CA LEU A 173 -54.35 21.99 -54.01
C LEU A 173 -53.82 22.69 -55.28
N THR A 174 -52.56 22.47 -55.64
CA THR A 174 -51.98 23.02 -56.88
C THR A 174 -52.75 22.52 -58.10
N GLY A 175 -53.13 21.24 -58.13
CA GLY A 175 -53.98 20.67 -59.19
C GLY A 175 -55.35 21.35 -59.27
N LEU A 176 -56.03 21.55 -58.13
CA LEU A 176 -57.31 22.26 -58.07
C LEU A 176 -57.20 23.71 -58.54
N LEU A 177 -56.14 24.42 -58.15
CA LEU A 177 -55.88 25.78 -58.62
C LEU A 177 -55.64 25.83 -60.13
N ALA A 178 -54.95 24.85 -60.70
CA ALA A 178 -54.75 24.75 -62.14
C ALA A 178 -56.07 24.48 -62.89
N VAL A 179 -56.94 23.60 -62.36
CA VAL A 179 -58.28 23.36 -62.93
C VAL A 179 -59.13 24.64 -62.82
N ALA A 180 -59.14 25.31 -61.67
CA ALA A 180 -59.87 26.56 -61.48
C ALA A 180 -59.39 27.66 -62.44
N ALA A 181 -58.08 27.77 -62.67
CA ALA A 181 -57.51 28.69 -63.66
C ALA A 181 -57.90 28.30 -65.09
N GLY A 182 -57.94 27.00 -65.42
CA GLY A 182 -58.42 26.50 -66.71
C GLY A 182 -59.88 26.84 -66.97
N VAL A 183 -60.77 26.56 -66.00
CA VAL A 183 -62.20 26.91 -66.08
C VAL A 183 -62.39 28.42 -66.16
N ALA A 184 -61.63 29.21 -65.40
CA ALA A 184 -61.67 30.67 -65.49
C ALA A 184 -61.26 31.16 -66.89
N ALA A 185 -60.19 30.58 -67.47
CA ALA A 185 -59.77 30.91 -68.83
C ALA A 185 -60.78 30.46 -69.89
N GLU A 186 -61.44 29.31 -69.71
CA GLU A 186 -62.53 28.85 -70.59
C GLU A 186 -63.74 29.80 -70.52
N LEU A 187 -64.17 30.18 -69.32
CA LEU A 187 -65.25 31.17 -69.12
C LEU A 187 -64.90 32.54 -69.71
N GLU A 188 -63.65 32.98 -69.56
CA GLU A 188 -63.16 34.23 -70.16
C GLU A 188 -63.13 34.12 -71.69
N SER A 189 -62.78 32.96 -72.25
CA SER A 189 -62.82 32.70 -73.69
C SER A 189 -64.24 32.58 -74.25
N GLU A 190 -65.20 32.01 -73.50
CA GLU A 190 -66.62 31.94 -73.87
C GLU A 190 -67.26 33.33 -73.83
N ALA A 191 -66.94 34.16 -72.82
CA ALA A 191 -67.38 35.55 -72.76
C ALA A 191 -66.87 36.38 -73.96
N LEU A 192 -65.62 36.17 -74.36
CA LEU A 192 -65.03 36.81 -75.55
C LEU A 192 -65.60 36.26 -76.88
N ALA A 193 -66.05 35.00 -76.91
CA ALA A 193 -66.69 34.39 -78.07
C ALA A 193 -68.15 34.84 -78.24
N GLU A 194 -68.88 35.10 -77.14
CA GLU A 194 -70.21 35.72 -77.18
C GLU A 194 -70.13 37.18 -77.67
N GLU A 195 -69.06 37.93 -77.39
CA GLU A 195 -68.83 39.26 -77.98
C GLU A 195 -68.39 39.21 -79.46
N GLY A 196 -67.93 38.06 -79.96
CA GLY A 196 -67.35 37.90 -81.31
C GLY A 196 -68.31 37.44 -82.43
N ALA A 197 -69.57 37.11 -82.12
CA ALA A 197 -70.57 36.69 -83.11
C ALA A 197 -71.42 37.89 -83.63
N LEU A 198 -70.75 38.80 -84.36
CA LEU A 198 -71.17 39.72 -85.45
C LEU A 198 -72.69 39.93 -85.80
N PRO A 199 -73.07 40.97 -86.60
CA PRO A 199 -72.69 42.40 -86.61
C PRO A 199 -73.83 43.39 -87.03
N GLU A 200 -73.55 44.68 -86.86
CA GLU A 200 -73.91 45.88 -87.65
C GLU A 200 -75.18 45.94 -88.54
N THR A 201 -76.07 46.89 -88.20
CA THR A 201 -76.79 47.72 -89.19
C THR A 201 -76.57 49.20 -88.86
N GLU A 202 -76.04 49.93 -89.84
CA GLU A 202 -75.86 51.37 -89.90
C GLU A 202 -77.19 52.16 -89.79
N MET A 203 -77.03 53.44 -89.42
CA MET A 203 -77.73 54.67 -89.88
C MET A 203 -78.09 55.57 -88.69
N ALA A 204 -77.22 56.51 -88.30
CA ALA A 204 -77.04 57.86 -88.85
C ALA A 204 -78.10 58.87 -88.35
N GLU A 205 -77.68 59.88 -87.58
CA GLU A 205 -77.72 61.30 -88.02
C GLU A 205 -77.13 62.25 -86.97
N THR A 206 -75.98 62.83 -87.36
CA THR A 206 -75.58 64.24 -87.27
C THR A 206 -76.32 65.21 -86.33
N VAL A 207 -75.55 65.91 -85.48
CA VAL A 207 -75.52 67.39 -85.44
C VAL A 207 -74.09 67.87 -85.12
N ALA A 208 -73.66 68.90 -85.87
CA ALA A 208 -72.36 69.54 -85.89
C ALA A 208 -71.97 70.25 -84.57
N GLY A 209 -70.64 70.37 -84.36
CA GLY A 209 -69.94 70.87 -83.16
C GLY A 209 -70.01 72.40 -82.92
N PRO A 210 -68.95 73.07 -82.42
CA PRO A 210 -67.62 72.60 -82.02
C PRO A 210 -67.14 73.09 -80.63
N ALA A 211 -65.90 72.73 -80.31
CA ALA A 211 -64.94 73.50 -79.52
C ALA A 211 -65.12 73.58 -77.99
N ALA A 212 -64.23 72.83 -77.34
CA ALA A 212 -63.16 73.37 -76.48
C ALA A 212 -63.40 73.46 -74.96
N LEU A 213 -62.27 73.15 -74.29
CA LEU A 213 -61.79 73.68 -73.02
C LEU A 213 -62.26 73.02 -71.72
N LEU A 214 -61.24 72.42 -71.10
CA LEU A 214 -60.78 72.67 -69.72
C LEU A 214 -61.49 71.98 -68.54
N ASP A 215 -60.60 71.28 -67.83
CA ASP A 215 -60.37 71.29 -66.38
C ASP A 215 -61.29 70.51 -65.43
N ARG A 216 -60.58 69.65 -64.69
CA ARG A 216 -60.77 69.13 -63.33
C ARG A 216 -61.55 67.83 -63.14
#